data_AF-S6VRD9-F1
#
_entry.id   AF-S6VRD9-F1
#
_cell.length_a   1.000
_cell.length_b   1.000
_cell.length_c   1.000
_cell.angle_alpha   90.00
_cell.angle_beta   90.00
_cell.angle_gamma   90.00
#
_symmetry.space_group_name_H-M   'P 1'
#
loop_
_entity.id
_entity.type
_entity.pdbx_description
1 polymer ?
#
loop_
_entity_poly.entity_id
_entity_poly.type
_entity_poly.pdbx_seq_one_letter_code
_entity_poly.pdbx_strand_id
1 'polypeptide(L)' 'MSVISSVLRRPRLSVSLSLLGVLSSALFASAALAGDETQLIESLNAYRGQAQRCGEQVSMELPPLTTD' A
#
# COMPACT_ATOMS: atom_id res chain seq x y z
N MET A 1 16.46 54.64 3.84
CA MET A 1 15.03 54.60 4.22
C MET A 1 14.49 53.22 3.92
N SER A 2 13.87 52.59 4.92
CA SER A 2 13.08 51.36 4.89
C SER A 2 13.62 50.12 4.18
N VAL A 3 14.38 49.33 4.95
CA VAL A 3 14.08 47.91 5.09
C VAL A 3 12.64 47.81 5.61
N ILE A 4 11.77 46.95 5.07
CA ILE A 4 10.63 46.26 5.74
C ILE A 4 9.56 45.81 4.73
N SER A 5 9.14 44.55 4.93
CA SER A 5 7.89 43.90 4.51
C SER A 5 7.65 43.67 3.01
N SER A 6 7.99 42.47 2.56
CA SER A 6 6.96 41.51 2.13
C SER A 6 7.58 40.12 2.04
N VAL A 7 8.02 39.57 3.19
CA VAL A 7 7.90 38.11 3.36
C VAL A 7 6.41 37.89 3.35
N LEU A 8 5.87 37.62 2.16
CA LEU A 8 4.48 37.36 1.93
C LEU A 8 4.18 36.05 2.67
N ARG A 9 3.90 36.20 3.96
CA ARG A 9 3.41 35.18 4.86
C ARG A 9 2.08 34.73 4.25
N ARG A 10 2.13 33.75 3.34
CA ARG A 10 1.00 32.90 2.92
C ARG A 10 0.98 31.54 3.65
N PRO A 11 1.28 31.44 4.97
CA PRO A 11 1.22 30.17 5.68
C PRO A 11 -0.22 29.67 5.71
N ARG A 12 -1.22 30.57 5.65
CA ARG A 12 -2.64 30.21 5.62
C ARG A 12 -3.01 29.40 4.38
N LEU A 13 -2.54 29.80 3.20
CA LEU A 13 -2.80 29.07 1.96
C LEU A 13 -2.08 27.71 1.95
N SER A 14 -0.84 27.68 2.44
CA SER A 14 -0.05 26.45 2.55
C SER A 14 -0.69 25.45 3.52
N VAL A 15 -1.12 25.91 4.70
CA VAL A 15 -1.78 25.07 5.71
C VAL A 15 -3.13 24.56 5.20
N SER A 16 -3.92 25.40 4.52
CA SER A 16 -5.19 24.97 3.92
C SER A 16 -4.99 23.90 2.83
N LEU A 17 -3.98 24.04 1.99
CA LEU A 17 -3.68 23.05 0.95
C LEU A 17 -3.19 21.72 1.55
N SER A 18 -2.35 21.78 2.58
CA SER A 18 -1.90 20.60 3.32
C SER A 18 -3.05 19.88 4.03
N LEU A 19 -3.94 20.61 4.69
CA LEU A 19 -5.10 20.05 5.38
C LEU A 19 -6.06 19.38 4.39
N LEU A 20 -6.30 20.02 3.23
CA LEU A 20 -7.11 19.43 2.17
C LEU A 20 -6.49 18.15 1.63
N GLY A 21 -5.16 18.11 1.44
CA GLY A 21 -4.45 16.90 1.04
C GLY A 21 -4.60 15.77 2.06
N VAL A 22 -4.46 16.05 3.36
CA VAL A 22 -4.64 15.07 4.43
C VAL A 22 -6.08 14.55 4.47
N LEU A 23 -7.07 15.44 4.44
CA LEU A 23 -8.48 15.06 4.42
C LEU A 23 -8.83 14.22 3.18
N SER A 24 -8.30 14.59 2.02
CA SER A 24 -8.47 13.83 0.76
C SER A 24 -7.86 12.43 0.90
N SER A 25 -6.64 12.33 1.43
CA SER A 25 -5.98 11.04 1.62
C SER A 25 -6.76 10.12 2.56
N ALA A 26 -7.42 10.67 3.59
CA ALA A 26 -8.26 9.89 4.50
C ALA A 26 -9.52 9.33 3.80
N LEU A 27 -10.08 10.02 2.82
CA LEU A 27 -11.25 9.54 2.04
C LEU A 27 -10.91 8.36 1.11
N PHE A 28 -9.67 8.31 0.63
CA PHE A 28 -9.18 7.25 -0.26
C PHE A 28 -8.30 6.22 0.46
N ALA A 29 -8.12 6.35 1.77
CA ALA A 29 -7.41 5.37 2.57
C ALA A 29 -8.29 4.12 2.72
N SER A 30 -8.04 3.12 1.89
CA SER A 30 -8.55 1.77 2.15
C SER A 30 -7.84 1.23 3.39
N ALA A 31 -8.58 0.80 4.41
CA ALA A 31 -8.01 -0.03 5.46
C ALA A 31 -7.40 -1.27 4.80
N ALA A 32 -6.07 -1.37 4.81
CA ALA A 32 -5.38 -2.60 4.45
C ALA A 32 -5.64 -3.59 5.58
N LEU A 33 -6.79 -4.26 5.51
CA LEU A 33 -7.04 -5.45 6.31
C LEU A 33 -6.08 -6.51 5.77
N ALA A 34 -5.20 -7.01 6.62
CA ALA A 34 -4.63 -8.33 6.39
C ALA A 34 -5.84 -9.27 6.24
N GLY A 35 -6.00 -9.87 5.06
CA GLY A 35 -7.11 -10.79 4.81
C GLY A 35 -7.13 -11.92 5.84
N ASP A 36 -8.25 -12.65 5.90
CA ASP A 36 -8.36 -13.85 6.72
C ASP A 36 -7.16 -14.76 6.43
N GLU A 37 -6.44 -15.19 7.48
CA GLU A 37 -5.27 -16.05 7.34
C GLU A 37 -5.60 -17.29 6.52
N THR A 38 -6.80 -17.83 6.68
CA THR A 38 -7.30 -18.98 5.92
C THR A 38 -7.42 -18.64 4.43
N GLN A 39 -7.97 -17.48 4.09
CA GLN A 39 -8.08 -16.99 2.71
C GLN A 39 -6.70 -16.77 2.09
N LEU A 40 -5.73 -16.28 2.86
CA LEU A 40 -4.35 -16.12 2.41
C LEU A 40 -3.71 -17.47 2.11
N ILE A 41 -3.77 -18.42 3.05
CA ILE A 41 -3.24 -19.78 2.90
C ILE A 41 -3.87 -20.48 1.68
N GLU A 42 -5.18 -20.37 1.50
CA GLU A 42 -5.90 -20.94 0.36
C GLU A 42 -5.42 -20.35 -0.96
N SER A 43 -5.36 -19.01 -1.07
CA SER A 43 -4.89 -18.33 -2.28
C SER A 43 -3.45 -18.70 -2.64
N LEU A 44 -2.59 -18.87 -1.62
CA LEU A 44 -1.20 -19.23 -1.80
C LEU A 44 -1.04 -20.70 -2.20
N ASN A 45 -1.83 -21.60 -1.62
CA ASN A 45 -1.84 -23.01 -1.99
C ASN A 45 -2.35 -23.21 -3.42
N ALA A 46 -3.35 -22.44 -3.86
CA ALA A 46 -3.82 -22.45 -5.25
C ALA A 46 -2.71 -22.03 -6.25
N TYR A 47 -1.83 -21.10 -5.87
CA TYR A 47 -0.67 -20.73 -6.68
C TYR A 47 0.44 -21.78 -6.63
N ARG A 48 0.72 -22.36 -5.45
CA ARG A 48 1.76 -23.38 -5.23
C ARG A 48 1.43 -24.75 -5.85
N GLY A 49 0.15 -25.04 -6.04
CA GLY A 49 -0.35 -26.22 -6.73
C GLY A 49 -0.36 -26.08 -8.25
N GLN A 50 0.31 -25.08 -8.83
CA GLN A 50 0.49 -24.97 -10.27
C GLN A 50 1.95 -25.25 -10.63
N ALA A 51 2.17 -25.94 -11.75
CA ALA A 51 3.52 -26.12 -12.30
C ALA A 51 4.12 -24.76 -12.69
N GLN A 52 5.19 -24.34 -12.02
CA GLN A 52 5.83 -23.04 -12.24
C GLN A 52 7.08 -23.20 -13.11
N ARG A 53 7.24 -22.41 -14.17
CA ARG A 53 8.50 -22.38 -14.92
C ARG A 53 9.54 -21.54 -14.18
N CYS A 54 10.70 -22.14 -13.91
CA CYS A 54 11.86 -21.48 -13.36
C CYS A 54 12.99 -21.56 -14.40
N GLY A 55 13.01 -20.59 -15.32
CA GLY A 55 13.90 -20.64 -16.49
C GLY A 55 13.56 -21.83 -17.39
N GLU A 56 14.57 -22.67 -17.68
CA GLU A 56 14.40 -23.89 -18.49
C GLU A 56 13.87 -25.08 -17.71
N GLN A 57 13.65 -24.94 -16.39
CA GLN A 57 13.11 -26.00 -15.54
C GLN A 57 11.67 -25.72 -15.15
N VAL A 58 10.94 -26.78 -14.78
CA VAL A 58 9.59 -26.67 -14.20
C VAL A 58 9.69 -27.10 -12.75
N SER A 59 9.31 -26.21 -11.83
CA SER A 59 9.06 -26.57 -10.44
C SER A 59 7.80 -27.41 -10.39
N MET A 60 7.93 -28.60 -9.81
CA MET A 60 6.79 -29.45 -9.49
C MET A 60 5.92 -28.77 -8.42
N GLU A 61 4.67 -29.20 -8.30
CA GLU A 61 3.75 -28.69 -7.28
C GLU A 61 4.36 -28.86 -5.89
N LEU A 62 4.28 -27.79 -5.09
CA LEU A 62 4.78 -27.81 -3.73
C LEU A 62 3.69 -28.34 -2.78
N PRO A 63 4.07 -29.04 -1.69
CA PRO A 63 3.12 -29.42 -0.65
C PRO A 63 2.35 -28.20 -0.12
N PRO A 64 1.06 -28.35 0.22
CA PRO A 64 0.24 -27.28 0.72
C PRO A 64 0.75 -26.81 2.08
N LEU A 65 0.63 -25.52 2.32
CA LEU A 65 0.85 -24.89 3.61
C LEU A 65 -0.34 -25.15 4.52
N THR A 66 -0.06 -25.32 5.82
CA THR A 66 -1.04 -25.43 6.89
C THR A 66 -0.98 -24.18 7.77
N THR A 67 -2.10 -23.84 8.42
CA THR A 67 -2.10 -22.90 9.56
C THR A 67 -1.26 -23.49 10.70
N ASP A 68 -0.60 -22.62 11.46
CA ASP A 68 0.27 -22.95 12.61
C ASP A 68 -0.54 -23.37 13.85
#